data_AF-A0A920QI59-F1
#
_entry.id   AF-A0A920QI59-F1
#
_cell.length_a   1.000
_cell.length_b   1.000
_cell.length_c   1.000
_cell.angle_alpha   90.00
_cell.angle_beta   90.00
_cell.angle_gamma   90.00
#
_symmetry.space_group_name_H-M   'P 1'
#
loop_
_entity.id
_entity.type
_entity.pdbx_description
1 polymer ?
#
loop_
_entity_poly.entity_id
_entity_poly.type
_entity_poly.pdbx_seq_one_letter_code
_entity_poly.pdbx_strand_id
1 'polypeptide(L)'
;MGENFFKPSDWVRLIGKGSSSKRTYGLWINTSGKLLWQMWDGNGQQQVYSNTTLSTGAWYHLVATRSGDSQTIYVNGVEVWGKKIFWNTA
;
A
#
# COMPACT_ATOMS: atom_id res chain seq x y z
N MET A 1 -4.36 30.62 -11.42
CA MET A 1 -5.32 29.77 -10.68
C MET A 1 -4.50 28.69 -10.00
N GLY A 2 -4.57 28.54 -8.68
CA GLY A 2 -3.81 27.51 -7.97
C GLY A 2 -4.49 26.15 -8.09
N GLU A 3 -3.71 25.10 -8.30
CA GLU A 3 -4.19 23.71 -8.32
C GLU A 3 -4.78 23.36 -6.93
N ASN A 4 -6.01 22.86 -6.86
CA ASN A 4 -6.59 22.36 -5.61
C ASN A 4 -6.15 20.92 -5.36
N PHE A 5 -5.24 20.73 -4.42
CA PHE A 5 -4.71 19.43 -4.07
C PHE A 5 -5.53 18.74 -2.97
N PHE A 6 -6.51 17.93 -3.37
CA PHE A 6 -7.37 17.20 -2.45
C PHE A 6 -6.70 15.95 -1.87
N LYS A 7 -6.91 15.72 -0.56
CA LYS A 7 -6.67 14.42 0.08
C LYS A 7 -7.95 13.58 0.00
N PRO A 8 -7.84 12.25 -0.12
CA PRO A 8 -9.03 11.40 -0.17
C PRO A 8 -9.76 11.39 1.19
N SER A 9 -11.08 11.16 1.16
CA SER A 9 -11.93 11.04 2.36
C SER A 9 -12.03 9.61 2.91
N ASP A 10 -11.53 8.62 2.17
CA ASP A 10 -11.39 7.22 2.56
C ASP A 10 -10.21 6.58 1.80
N TRP A 11 -9.99 5.28 1.91
CA TRP A 11 -9.02 4.54 1.13
C TRP A 11 -9.31 4.62 -0.38
N VAL A 12 -8.33 5.12 -1.13
CA VAL A 12 -8.39 5.16 -2.60
C VAL A 12 -7.41 4.16 -3.18
N ARG A 13 -7.89 3.35 -4.13
CA ARG A 13 -7.08 2.38 -4.86
C ARG A 13 -6.32 3.09 -5.97
N LEU A 14 -5.00 3.18 -5.84
CA LEU A 14 -4.13 3.72 -6.90
C LEU A 14 -4.00 2.70 -8.04
N ILE A 15 -3.78 1.43 -7.70
CA ILE A 15 -3.74 0.31 -8.64
C ILE A 15 -4.20 -0.97 -7.94
N GLY A 16 -4.89 -1.87 -8.65
CA GLY A 16 -5.25 -3.17 -8.08
C GLY A 16 -6.16 -4.00 -8.97
N LYS A 17 -6.31 -5.27 -8.61
CA LYS A 17 -7.21 -6.24 -9.26
C LYS A 17 -8.09 -6.94 -8.22
N GLY A 18 -9.38 -7.03 -8.52
CA GLY A 18 -10.40 -7.67 -7.69
C GLY A 18 -11.39 -6.68 -7.07
N SER A 19 -12.34 -7.18 -6.30
CA SER A 19 -13.45 -6.44 -5.70
C SER A 19 -13.12 -5.93 -4.30
N SER A 20 -14.15 -5.46 -3.57
CA SER A 20 -14.07 -5.18 -2.14
C SER A 20 -13.91 -6.46 -1.32
N SER A 21 -14.54 -7.57 -1.72
CA SER A 21 -14.60 -8.84 -0.96
C SER A 21 -13.54 -9.87 -1.32
N LYS A 22 -12.99 -9.81 -2.53
CA LYS A 22 -11.90 -10.68 -3.01
C LYS A 22 -10.98 -9.92 -3.93
N ARG A 23 -9.71 -9.85 -3.57
CA ARG A 23 -8.73 -8.93 -4.13
C ARG A 23 -7.38 -9.61 -4.33
N THR A 24 -7.04 -9.84 -5.59
CA THR A 24 -5.73 -10.39 -5.96
C THR A 24 -4.61 -9.50 -5.43
N TYR A 25 -4.75 -8.18 -5.61
CA TYR A 25 -3.86 -7.19 -5.00
C TYR A 25 -4.44 -5.78 -5.11
N GLY A 26 -3.88 -4.85 -4.33
CA GLY A 26 -3.89 -3.44 -4.70
C GLY A 26 -3.13 -2.56 -3.74
N LEU A 27 -2.59 -1.49 -4.32
CA LEU A 27 -1.91 -0.41 -3.65
C LEU A 27 -2.91 0.71 -3.43
N TRP A 28 -3.04 1.14 -2.20
CA TRP A 28 -3.98 2.15 -1.76
C TRP A 28 -3.27 3.30 -1.08
N ILE A 29 -3.95 4.43 -0.98
CA ILE A 29 -3.60 5.56 -0.13
C ILE A 29 -4.78 5.89 0.79
N ASN A 30 -4.52 6.19 2.07
CA ASN A 30 -5.56 6.62 3.01
C ASN A 30 -5.64 8.15 3.15
N THR A 31 -6.59 8.59 3.97
CA THR A 31 -6.84 10.00 4.33
C THR A 31 -5.61 10.72 4.92
N SER A 32 -4.71 9.98 5.56
CA SER A 32 -3.47 10.48 6.15
C SER A 32 -2.27 10.43 5.20
N GLY A 33 -2.47 10.03 3.94
CA GLY A 33 -1.42 9.91 2.93
C GLY A 33 -0.51 8.68 3.11
N LYS A 34 -0.85 7.73 3.99
CA LYS A 34 -0.11 6.46 4.09
C LYS A 34 -0.55 5.49 3.01
N LEU A 35 0.39 4.69 2.54
CA LEU A 35 0.16 3.65 1.56
C LEU A 35 -0.18 2.32 2.23
N LEU A 36 -1.01 1.53 1.55
CA LEU A 36 -1.32 0.14 1.90
C LEU A 36 -1.12 -0.74 0.67
N TRP A 37 -0.29 -1.77 0.79
CA TRP A 37 -0.21 -2.85 -0.18
C TRP A 37 -0.91 -4.08 0.39
N GLN A 38 -1.97 -4.54 -0.29
CA GLN A 38 -2.90 -5.52 0.27
C GLN A 38 -3.32 -6.57 -0.75
N MET A 39 -3.43 -7.81 -0.29
CA MET A 39 -4.09 -8.93 -0.97
C MET A 39 -5.08 -9.56 0.02
N TRP A 40 -6.26 -9.95 -0.47
CA TRP A 40 -7.32 -10.55 0.36
C TRP A 40 -8.10 -11.56 -0.47
N ASP A 41 -8.22 -12.81 -0.05
CA ASP A 41 -8.99 -13.83 -0.79
C ASP A 41 -10.42 -14.07 -0.25
N GLY A 42 -10.82 -13.29 0.77
CA GLY A 42 -12.06 -13.46 1.52
C GLY A 42 -11.88 -14.17 2.86
N ASN A 43 -10.82 -14.98 3.00
CA ASN A 43 -10.53 -15.78 4.20
C ASN A 43 -9.22 -15.37 4.88
N GLY A 44 -8.21 -15.00 4.10
CA GLY A 44 -6.87 -14.63 4.53
C GLY A 44 -6.41 -13.35 3.86
N GLN A 45 -5.71 -12.53 4.62
CA GLN A 45 -5.26 -11.21 4.17
C GLN A 45 -3.76 -11.05 4.41
N GLN A 46 -3.09 -10.43 3.44
CA GLN A 46 -1.72 -9.95 3.59
C GLN A 46 -1.71 -8.44 3.41
N GLN A 47 -1.09 -7.72 4.35
CA GLN A 47 -1.06 -6.27 4.37
C GLN A 47 0.29 -5.72 4.77
N VAL A 48 0.59 -4.59 4.14
CA VAL A 48 1.79 -3.78 4.34
C VAL A 48 1.37 -2.33 4.41
N TYR A 49 1.78 -1.62 5.45
CA TYR A 49 1.55 -0.17 5.56
C TYR A 49 2.87 0.57 5.46
N SER A 50 2.92 1.65 4.67
CA SER A 50 4.11 2.51 4.67
C SER A 50 4.26 3.25 6.00
N ASN A 51 5.50 3.44 6.44
CA ASN A 51 5.83 4.38 7.52
C ASN A 51 5.92 5.83 7.01
N THR A 52 5.92 6.04 5.70
CA THR A 52 6.02 7.35 5.05
C THR A 52 4.62 7.89 4.70
N THR A 53 4.43 9.19 4.94
CA THR A 53 3.22 9.92 4.56
C THR A 53 3.50 10.73 3.31
N LEU A 54 2.68 10.54 2.28
CA LEU A 54 2.74 11.34 1.06
C LEU A 54 1.99 12.66 1.27
N SER A 55 2.64 13.77 0.92
CA SER A 55 2.04 15.10 0.85
C SER A 55 1.53 15.38 -0.54
N THR A 56 0.47 16.17 -0.65
CA THR A 56 -0.06 16.58 -1.95
C THR A 56 0.82 17.64 -2.61
N GLY A 57 0.66 17.85 -3.92
CA GLY A 57 1.49 18.79 -4.69
C GLY A 57 2.92 18.30 -4.98
N ALA A 58 3.22 17.04 -4.68
CA ALA A 58 4.50 16.41 -4.96
C ALA A 58 4.32 15.12 -5.79
N TRP A 59 5.24 14.88 -6.71
CA TRP A 59 5.34 13.63 -7.45
C TRP A 59 6.16 12.61 -6.67
N TYR A 60 5.72 11.36 -6.67
CA TYR A 60 6.42 10.24 -6.04
C TYR A 60 6.51 9.06 -7.01
N HIS A 61 7.65 8.37 -7.00
CA HIS A 61 7.79 7.06 -7.61
C HIS A 61 7.47 5.99 -6.56
N LEU A 62 6.39 5.24 -6.76
CA LEU A 62 5.92 4.22 -5.83
C LEU A 62 6.13 2.83 -6.42
N VAL A 63 6.70 1.92 -5.62
CA VAL A 63 6.84 0.52 -6.00
C VAL A 63 6.29 -0.35 -4.87
N ALA A 64 5.45 -1.33 -5.21
CA ALA A 64 5.02 -2.37 -4.29
C ALA A 64 5.43 -3.72 -4.86
N THR A 65 6.15 -4.53 -4.08
CA THR A 65 6.66 -5.83 -4.51
C THR A 65 6.07 -6.97 -3.68
N ARG A 66 6.11 -8.17 -4.25
CA ARG A 66 5.84 -9.43 -3.57
C ARG A 66 6.81 -10.49 -4.05
N SER A 67 7.44 -11.19 -3.11
CA SER A 67 8.23 -12.40 -3.38
C SER A 67 7.88 -13.45 -2.34
N GLY A 68 7.12 -14.47 -2.74
CA GLY A 68 6.49 -15.41 -1.80
C GLY A 68 5.57 -14.68 -0.80
N ASP A 69 5.90 -14.82 0.49
CA ASP A 69 5.19 -14.17 1.61
C ASP A 69 5.78 -12.80 1.98
N SER A 70 6.93 -12.43 1.40
CA SER A 70 7.54 -11.12 1.63
C SER A 70 6.90 -10.08 0.72
N GLN A 71 6.57 -8.94 1.32
CA GLN A 71 6.04 -7.78 0.61
C GLN A 71 6.81 -6.54 1.06
N THR A 72 6.93 -5.56 0.16
CA THR A 72 7.69 -4.34 0.43
C THR A 72 7.05 -3.17 -0.31
N ILE A 73 7.06 -1.98 0.31
CA ILE A 73 6.74 -0.72 -0.38
C ILE A 73 7.99 0.14 -0.43
N TYR A 74 8.23 0.75 -1.59
CA TYR A 74 9.26 1.76 -1.81
C TYR A 74 8.63 3.09 -2.21
N VAL A 75 9.17 4.18 -1.67
CA VAL A 75 8.85 5.56 -2.06
C VAL A 75 10.15 6.22 -2.50
N ASN A 76 10.20 6.69 -3.75
CA ASN A 76 11.39 7.28 -4.35
C ASN A 76 12.65 6.40 -4.21
N GLY A 77 12.47 5.08 -4.35
CA GLY A 77 13.54 4.09 -4.24
C GLY A 77 13.92 3.68 -2.81
N VAL A 78 13.40 4.35 -1.78
CA VAL A 78 13.65 4.00 -0.38
C VAL A 78 12.57 3.05 0.11
N GLU A 79 12.97 1.94 0.74
CA GLU A 79 12.05 1.03 1.41
C GLU A 79 11.39 1.73 2.61
N VAL A 80 10.06 1.80 2.60
CA VAL A 80 9.26 2.48 3.64
C VAL A 80 8.41 1.50 4.44
N TRP A 81 8.53 0.19 4.16
CA TRP A 81 8.15 -0.92 5.03
C TRP A 81 8.55 -2.28 4.42
N GLY A 82 9.00 -3.19 5.28
CA GLY A 82 9.18 -4.63 5.04
C GLY A 82 9.53 -5.37 6.34
N LYS A 83 8.65 -6.27 6.85
CA LYS A 83 9.09 -7.32 7.80
C LYS A 83 8.24 -8.59 7.70
N LYS A 84 8.88 -9.66 7.23
CA LYS A 84 8.41 -11.05 7.27
C LYS A 84 8.27 -11.50 8.73
N ILE A 85 7.07 -11.88 9.17
CA ILE A 85 6.89 -12.63 10.41
C ILE A 85 7.26 -14.09 10.10
N PHE A 86 8.38 -14.57 10.63
CA PHE A 86 8.63 -16.00 10.67
C PHE A 86 7.68 -16.59 11.74
N TRP A 87 6.79 -17.49 11.35
CA TRP A 87 6.26 -18.45 12.31
C TRP A 87 7.44 -19.30 12.76
N ASN A 88 7.85 -19.15 14.02
CA ASN A 88 8.72 -20.12 14.66
C ASN A 88 7.86 -21.35 14.96
N THR A 89 8.05 -22.45 14.24
CA THR A 89 7.71 -23.77 14.77
C THR A 89 8.92 -24.27 15.52
N ALA A 90 8.72 -24.48 16.82
CA ALA A 90 9.55 -25.35 17.64
C ALA A 90 9.63 -26.76 17.04
#